data_AF-A0A960MY72-F1
#
_entry.id   AF-A0A960MY72-F1
#
_cell.length_a   1.000
_cell.length_b   1.000
_cell.length_c   1.000
_cell.angle_alpha   90.00
_cell.angle_beta   90.00
_cell.angle_gamma   90.00
#
_symmetry.space_group_name_H-M   'P 1'
#
loop_
_entity.id
_entity.type
_entity.pdbx_description
1 polymer ?
#
loop_
_entity_poly.entity_id
_entity_poly.type
_entity_poly.pdbx_seq_one_letter_code
_entity_poly.pdbx_strand_id
1 'polypeptide(L)'
;MTKQPCLIAGLTLLTALAAAQEKTPAPQPGADVTKAGTDQVADIIKNYEGRGTLADDTPPTPPQEAVKQFKMREGFAIDLMASEPEIGQPLFISWDSKGRLWVMQYLQYQFPAGLKIVEYDNHLRAQFDKVPEPPPHGTKGADKITIFEDTDGDGRFDKHQDAITGLNIATSVETGHGGIWVTNPPYLLYYPDPDGDGIPNGDPEVRLSGFGIEDTHSVMSNLEWGPDGWLYGVNGSTTTGKVKNPATGKEVAWQGQMVWRYHPDSHEFEIYGEGGGNTFSLE
;
A
#
# COMPACT_ATOMS: atom_id res chain seq x y z
N MET A 1 8.12 21.49 45.76
CA MET A 1 7.75 20.24 45.07
C MET A 1 7.42 20.58 43.64
N THR A 2 8.42 20.45 42.77
CA THR A 2 8.37 20.71 41.33
C THR A 2 7.74 19.52 40.63
N LYS A 3 6.69 19.75 39.84
CA LYS A 3 6.11 18.75 38.93
C LYS A 3 7.07 18.55 37.77
N GLN A 4 7.56 17.32 37.56
CA GLN A 4 8.23 16.91 36.33
C GLN A 4 7.20 16.81 35.19
N PRO A 5 7.55 17.23 33.97
CA PRO A 5 6.71 17.00 32.80
C PRO A 5 6.80 15.54 32.36
N CYS A 6 5.66 15.01 31.93
CA CYS A 6 5.47 13.67 31.39
C CYS A 6 6.35 13.50 30.14
N LEU A 7 7.24 12.50 30.14
CA LEU A 7 7.96 12.08 28.94
C LEU A 7 6.95 11.53 27.93
N ILE A 8 7.04 11.99 26.69
CA ILE A 8 6.43 11.35 25.54
C ILE A 8 7.12 9.99 25.37
N ALA A 9 6.40 8.90 25.61
CA ALA A 9 6.88 7.56 25.30
C ALA A 9 6.92 7.41 23.78
N GLY A 10 8.08 7.06 23.23
CA GLY A 10 8.21 6.74 21.81
C GLY A 10 7.38 5.50 21.51
N LEU A 11 6.32 5.66 20.72
CA LEU A 11 5.52 4.58 20.18
C LEU A 11 6.25 4.08 18.92
N THR A 12 6.76 2.85 18.95
CA THR A 12 7.27 2.17 17.75
C THR A 12 6.32 1.02 17.46
N LEU A 13 5.67 1.06 16.31
CA LEU A 13 4.70 0.04 15.93
C LEU A 13 5.40 -1.12 15.22
N LEU A 14 4.98 -2.34 15.57
CA LEU A 14 5.42 -3.56 14.91
C LEU A 14 4.21 -4.16 14.19
N THR A 15 4.21 -4.15 12.86
CA THR A 15 3.22 -4.88 12.07
C THR A 15 3.64 -6.34 11.98
N ALA A 16 2.78 -7.25 12.43
CA ALA A 16 2.92 -8.68 12.23
C ALA A 16 1.73 -9.16 11.40
N LEU A 17 1.97 -9.65 10.19
CA LEU A 17 0.92 -10.21 9.33
C LEU A 17 0.54 -11.62 9.81
N ALA A 18 -0.75 -11.85 10.05
CA ALA A 18 -1.33 -13.18 10.19
C ALA A 18 -2.46 -13.36 9.16
N ALA A 19 -2.13 -13.64 7.90
CA ALA A 19 -3.12 -13.76 6.83
C ALA A 19 -4.17 -14.85 7.14
N ALA A 20 -5.43 -14.45 7.33
CA ALA A 20 -6.58 -15.33 7.24
C ALA A 20 -7.20 -15.19 5.85
N GLN A 21 -6.96 -16.18 4.98
CA GLN A 21 -7.74 -16.34 3.75
C GLN A 21 -9.02 -17.12 4.05
N GLU A 22 -10.16 -16.69 3.51
CA GLU A 22 -11.30 -17.58 3.34
C GLU A 22 -10.85 -18.81 2.54
N LYS A 23 -11.30 -20.01 2.96
CA LYS A 23 -10.95 -21.29 2.33
C LYS A 23 -11.21 -21.23 0.83
N THR A 24 -10.13 -21.01 0.06
CA THR A 24 -10.12 -21.36 -1.36
C THR A 24 -10.29 -22.88 -1.43
N PRO A 25 -11.18 -23.41 -2.28
CA PRO A 25 -11.32 -24.85 -2.44
C PRO A 25 -9.94 -25.45 -2.77
N ALA A 26 -9.64 -26.62 -2.20
CA ALA A 26 -8.42 -27.36 -2.50
C ALA A 26 -8.18 -27.40 -4.03
N PRO A 27 -6.92 -27.25 -4.50
CA PRO A 27 -6.62 -27.37 -5.92
C PRO A 27 -7.15 -28.73 -6.40
N GLN A 28 -8.08 -28.71 -7.35
CA GLN A 28 -8.48 -29.95 -8.01
C GLN A 28 -7.25 -30.53 -8.72
N PRO A 29 -6.95 -31.83 -8.58
CA PRO A 29 -5.84 -32.43 -9.29
C PRO A 29 -6.14 -32.42 -10.79
N GLY A 30 -5.43 -31.54 -11.51
CA GLY A 30 -5.54 -31.38 -12.96
C GLY A 30 -5.46 -29.91 -13.38
N ALA A 31 -4.26 -29.33 -13.38
CA ALA A 31 -4.06 -28.00 -13.96
C ALA A 31 -4.43 -28.01 -15.45
N ASP A 32 -5.19 -27.00 -15.89
CA ASP A 32 -5.61 -26.84 -17.28
C ASP A 32 -4.39 -26.53 -18.19
N VAL A 33 -3.89 -27.57 -18.86
CA VAL A 33 -2.72 -27.51 -19.75
C VAL A 33 -3.01 -26.84 -21.09
N THR A 34 -4.26 -26.44 -21.38
CA THR A 34 -4.61 -25.76 -22.64
C THR A 34 -3.95 -24.39 -22.80
N LYS A 35 -3.40 -23.84 -21.70
CA LYS A 35 -2.66 -22.57 -21.66
C LYS A 35 -1.16 -22.73 -21.93
N ALA A 36 -0.65 -23.95 -22.06
CA ALA A 36 0.75 -24.20 -22.37
C ALA A 36 1.01 -23.93 -23.86
N GLY A 37 1.70 -22.83 -24.16
CA GLY A 37 2.09 -22.51 -25.54
C GLY A 37 3.12 -23.48 -26.15
N THR A 38 3.70 -24.39 -25.35
CA THR A 38 4.64 -25.44 -25.79
C THR A 38 4.56 -26.68 -24.89
N ASP A 39 5.01 -27.83 -25.39
CA ASP A 39 5.06 -29.10 -24.64
C ASP A 39 5.94 -29.01 -23.37
N GLN A 40 7.03 -28.26 -23.44
CA GLN A 40 7.91 -28.03 -22.30
C GLN A 40 7.23 -27.20 -21.21
N VAL A 41 6.43 -26.19 -21.58
CA VAL A 41 5.62 -25.42 -20.64
C VAL A 41 4.49 -26.28 -20.06
N ALA A 42 3.92 -27.19 -20.85
CA ALA A 42 2.91 -28.13 -20.37
C ALA A 42 3.48 -29.08 -19.30
N ASP A 43 4.70 -29.57 -19.50
CA ASP A 43 5.39 -30.42 -18.52
C ASP A 43 5.82 -29.65 -17.27
N ILE A 44 6.19 -28.38 -17.40
CA ILE A 44 6.41 -27.52 -16.23
C ILE A 44 5.08 -27.31 -15.49
N ILE A 45 3.99 -26.96 -16.16
CA ILE A 45 2.67 -26.76 -15.51
C ILE A 45 2.20 -28.04 -14.80
N LYS A 46 2.45 -29.22 -15.38
CA LYS A 46 2.10 -30.51 -14.77
C LYS A 46 2.94 -30.85 -13.54
N ASN A 47 4.23 -30.50 -13.55
CA ASN A 47 5.20 -30.94 -12.54
C ASN A 47 5.62 -29.83 -11.56
N TYR A 48 5.23 -28.59 -11.81
CA TYR A 48 5.50 -27.45 -10.95
C TYR A 48 4.45 -27.44 -9.84
N GLU A 49 4.82 -27.96 -8.67
CA GLU A 49 3.97 -28.00 -7.47
C GLU A 49 3.60 -26.62 -6.93
N GLY A 50 4.13 -25.53 -7.51
CA GLY A 50 3.99 -24.19 -6.97
C GLY A 50 4.82 -24.04 -5.69
N ARG A 51 5.67 -23.01 -5.63
CA ARG A 51 6.19 -22.50 -4.34
C ARG A 51 5.43 -21.26 -3.88
N GLY A 52 4.17 -21.13 -4.30
CA GLY A 52 3.26 -20.05 -3.93
C GLY A 52 2.36 -20.51 -2.77
N THR A 53 2.40 -19.75 -1.67
CA THR A 53 1.79 -20.04 -0.36
C THR A 53 2.07 -21.45 0.15
N LEU A 54 3.13 -21.58 0.96
CA LEU A 54 3.24 -22.65 1.95
C LEU A 54 2.17 -22.42 3.03
N ALA A 55 0.89 -22.55 2.67
CA ALA A 55 -0.14 -22.77 3.66
C ALA A 55 -0.04 -24.24 4.04
N ASP A 56 0.59 -24.53 5.18
CA ASP A 56 0.33 -25.80 5.84
C ASP A 56 -1.09 -25.75 6.44
N ASP A 57 -1.68 -26.90 6.76
CA ASP A 57 -3.02 -26.96 7.36
C ASP A 57 -3.05 -26.40 8.80
N THR A 58 -1.98 -25.73 9.24
CA THR A 58 -1.88 -25.11 10.55
C THR A 58 -2.84 -23.92 10.60
N PRO A 59 -3.81 -23.90 11.52
CA PRO A 59 -4.68 -22.75 11.67
C PRO A 59 -3.85 -21.53 12.09
N PRO A 60 -4.18 -20.31 11.61
CA PRO A 60 -3.51 -19.10 12.06
C PRO A 60 -3.66 -18.98 13.59
N THR A 61 -2.57 -18.57 14.24
CA THR A 61 -2.60 -18.35 15.69
C THR A 61 -3.59 -17.23 16.00
N PRO A 62 -4.56 -17.42 16.92
CA PRO A 62 -5.48 -16.35 17.30
C PRO A 62 -4.72 -15.09 17.75
N PRO A 63 -5.14 -13.88 17.37
CA PRO A 63 -4.39 -12.65 17.64
C PRO A 63 -4.00 -12.46 19.11
N GLN A 64 -4.92 -12.75 20.03
CA GLN A 64 -4.69 -12.63 21.48
C GLN A 64 -3.65 -13.65 22.00
N GLU A 65 -3.50 -14.79 21.33
CA GLU A 65 -2.46 -15.78 21.66
C GLU A 65 -1.11 -15.42 21.00
N ALA A 66 -1.14 -14.83 19.80
CA ALA A 66 0.07 -14.39 19.11
C ALA A 66 0.83 -13.32 19.93
N VAL A 67 0.11 -12.33 20.49
CA VAL A 67 0.72 -11.28 21.32
C VAL A 67 1.49 -11.84 22.53
N LYS A 68 1.02 -12.94 23.13
CA LYS A 68 1.69 -13.58 24.27
C LYS A 68 3.03 -14.23 23.91
N GLN A 69 3.28 -14.48 22.63
CA GLN A 69 4.52 -15.11 22.15
C GLN A 69 5.65 -14.10 21.95
N PHE A 70 5.35 -12.79 21.93
CA PHE A 70 6.36 -11.75 21.83
C PHE A 70 7.18 -11.65 23.11
N LYS A 71 8.48 -11.41 22.94
CA LYS A 71 9.41 -11.14 24.05
C LYS A 71 9.71 -9.65 24.06
N MET A 72 9.21 -8.97 25.09
CA MET A 72 9.43 -7.52 25.23
C MET A 72 10.73 -7.23 25.98
N ARG A 73 11.38 -6.14 25.60
CA ARG A 73 12.46 -5.55 26.37
C ARG A 73 11.88 -4.91 27.65
N GLU A 74 12.64 -4.91 28.74
CA GLU A 74 12.25 -4.21 29.96
C GLU A 74 11.89 -2.74 29.66
N GLY A 75 10.74 -2.30 30.17
CA GLY A 75 10.20 -0.96 29.93
C GLY A 75 9.28 -0.83 28.71
N PHE A 76 9.07 -1.89 27.93
CA PHE A 76 8.18 -1.90 26.76
C PHE A 76 6.98 -2.83 26.97
N ALA A 77 5.84 -2.44 26.40
CA ALA A 77 4.63 -3.24 26.32
C ALA A 77 4.17 -3.35 24.86
N ILE A 78 3.32 -4.34 24.57
CA ILE A 78 2.69 -4.54 23.26
C ILE A 78 1.20 -4.76 23.49
N ASP A 79 0.39 -4.03 22.75
CA ASP A 79 -1.07 -4.11 22.79
C ASP A 79 -1.62 -4.49 21.42
N LEU A 80 -2.66 -5.33 21.41
CA LEU A 80 -3.38 -5.69 20.20
C LEU A 80 -4.38 -4.59 19.87
N MET A 81 -4.10 -3.80 18.82
CA MET A 81 -4.94 -2.67 18.41
C MET A 81 -6.01 -3.06 17.38
N ALA A 82 -5.65 -3.91 16.42
CA ALA A 82 -6.53 -4.40 15.34
C ALA A 82 -6.06 -5.79 14.89
N SER A 83 -6.99 -6.60 14.38
CA SER A 83 -6.71 -7.93 13.82
C SER A 83 -7.73 -8.30 12.75
N GLU A 84 -7.53 -9.43 12.09
CA GLU A 84 -8.52 -10.02 11.19
C GLU A 84 -9.83 -10.31 11.96
N PRO A 85 -11.01 -10.15 11.33
CA PRO A 85 -11.23 -9.82 9.92
C PRO A 85 -11.24 -8.31 9.58
N GLU A 86 -11.10 -7.41 10.56
CA GLU A 86 -11.24 -5.97 10.34
C GLU A 86 -10.07 -5.37 9.52
N ILE A 87 -8.89 -5.95 9.66
CA ILE A 87 -7.67 -5.59 8.91
C ILE A 87 -7.11 -6.81 8.17
N GLY A 88 -6.65 -6.61 6.94
CA GLY A 88 -6.01 -7.63 6.11
C GLY A 88 -4.89 -7.03 5.26
N GLN A 89 -3.75 -7.70 5.22
CA GLN A 89 -2.55 -7.25 4.50
C GLN A 89 -2.24 -5.74 4.66
N PRO A 90 -2.11 -5.23 5.90
CA PRO A 90 -1.76 -3.82 6.11
C PRO A 90 -0.37 -3.54 5.53
N LEU A 91 -0.28 -2.59 4.62
CA LEU A 91 0.97 -2.20 3.95
C LEU A 91 1.52 -0.87 4.49
N PHE A 92 0.63 0.08 4.76
CA PHE A 92 0.99 1.40 5.26
C PHE A 92 -0.05 1.88 6.26
N ILE A 93 0.41 2.66 7.24
CA ILE A 93 -0.45 3.30 8.23
C ILE A 93 -0.05 4.75 8.45
N SER A 94 -1.02 5.58 8.81
CA SER A 94 -0.80 6.97 9.25
C SER A 94 -1.85 7.36 10.29
N TRP A 95 -1.56 8.41 11.04
CA TRP A 95 -2.48 8.97 12.03
C TRP A 95 -2.89 10.37 11.61
N ASP A 96 -4.19 10.65 11.64
CA ASP A 96 -4.65 12.01 11.41
C ASP A 96 -4.70 12.83 12.70
N SER A 97 -4.94 14.14 12.54
CA SER A 97 -5.05 15.09 13.66
C SER A 97 -6.20 14.82 14.64
N LYS A 98 -7.15 13.92 14.29
CA LYS A 98 -8.26 13.49 15.16
C LYS A 98 -7.90 12.22 15.94
N GLY A 99 -6.70 11.67 15.75
CA GLY A 99 -6.25 10.44 16.40
C GLY A 99 -6.83 9.18 15.76
N ARG A 100 -7.30 9.26 14.52
CA ARG A 100 -7.77 8.08 13.78
C ARG A 100 -6.60 7.41 13.08
N LEU A 101 -6.56 6.08 13.10
CA LEU A 101 -5.56 5.29 12.37
C LEU A 101 -6.08 5.00 10.96
N TRP A 102 -5.34 5.43 9.97
CA TRP A 102 -5.56 5.13 8.56
C TRP A 102 -4.72 3.93 8.17
N VAL A 103 -5.33 2.94 7.51
CA VAL A 103 -4.65 1.71 7.09
C VAL A 103 -4.88 1.49 5.61
N MET A 104 -3.78 1.43 4.84
CA MET A 104 -3.78 0.91 3.48
C MET A 104 -3.73 -0.62 3.51
N GLN A 105 -4.78 -1.28 3.03
CA GLN A 105 -4.88 -2.73 2.90
C GLN A 105 -4.56 -3.16 1.46
N TYR A 106 -3.43 -3.84 1.28
CA TYR A 106 -2.87 -4.22 -0.02
C TYR A 106 -3.31 -5.63 -0.44
N LEU A 107 -4.60 -5.74 -0.75
CA LEU A 107 -5.31 -6.99 -1.06
C LEU A 107 -5.20 -7.38 -2.55
N GLN A 108 -4.96 -6.42 -3.44
CA GLN A 108 -4.77 -6.62 -4.87
C GLN A 108 -3.31 -6.89 -5.17
N TYR A 109 -2.87 -8.13 -4.95
CA TYR A 109 -1.48 -8.53 -5.15
C TYR A 109 -1.39 -9.86 -5.92
N GLN A 110 -0.43 -10.11 -6.80
CA GLN A 110 0.78 -9.35 -7.10
C GLN A 110 0.73 -8.47 -8.36
N PHE A 111 -0.41 -8.44 -9.07
CA PHE A 111 -0.54 -7.68 -10.31
C PHE A 111 -1.77 -6.78 -10.29
N PRO A 112 -1.75 -5.65 -11.03
CA PRO A 112 -2.91 -4.78 -11.11
C PRO A 112 -4.13 -5.52 -11.70
N ALA A 113 -5.30 -5.31 -11.11
CA ALA A 113 -6.55 -5.84 -11.65
C ALA A 113 -6.83 -5.26 -13.04
N GLY A 114 -7.33 -6.11 -13.95
CA GLY A 114 -7.76 -5.70 -15.29
C GLY A 114 -6.63 -5.52 -16.31
N LEU A 115 -5.39 -5.83 -15.93
CA LEU A 115 -4.20 -5.79 -16.79
C LEU A 115 -3.72 -7.20 -17.12
N LYS A 116 -3.12 -7.37 -18.30
CA LYS A 116 -2.49 -8.62 -18.73
C LYS A 116 -1.02 -8.39 -18.96
N ILE A 117 -0.19 -9.28 -18.41
CA ILE A 117 1.24 -9.30 -18.70
C ILE A 117 1.43 -9.82 -20.12
N VAL A 118 2.07 -9.02 -20.96
CA VAL A 118 2.39 -9.39 -22.35
C VAL A 118 3.80 -9.94 -22.47
N GLU A 119 4.73 -9.45 -21.64
CA GLU A 119 6.14 -9.81 -21.68
C GLU A 119 6.79 -9.52 -20.32
N TYR A 120 7.89 -10.21 -20.03
CA TYR A 120 8.86 -9.79 -19.01
C TYR A 120 10.16 -9.42 -19.69
N ASP A 121 10.77 -8.31 -19.27
CA ASP A 121 12.09 -7.94 -19.76
C ASP A 121 13.20 -8.82 -19.13
N ASN A 122 14.45 -8.58 -19.53
CA ASN A 122 15.62 -9.32 -19.04
C ASN A 122 15.90 -9.11 -17.53
N HIS A 123 15.16 -8.24 -16.85
CA HIS A 123 15.25 -7.96 -15.41
C HIS A 123 14.00 -8.38 -14.65
N LEU A 124 13.14 -9.23 -15.25
CA LEU A 124 11.88 -9.71 -14.67
C LEU A 124 10.86 -8.60 -14.40
N ARG A 125 10.93 -7.49 -15.15
CA ARG A 125 9.93 -6.41 -15.07
C ARG A 125 8.78 -6.71 -16.02
N ALA A 126 7.56 -6.68 -15.49
CA ALA A 126 6.35 -6.95 -16.25
C ALA A 126 6.03 -5.80 -17.22
N GLN A 127 5.71 -6.15 -18.46
CA GLN A 127 5.07 -5.24 -19.41
C GLN A 127 3.59 -5.60 -19.51
N PHE A 128 2.73 -4.61 -19.39
CA PHE A 128 1.28 -4.79 -19.46
C PHE A 128 0.71 -4.36 -20.81
N ASP A 129 -0.44 -4.92 -21.16
CA ASP A 129 -1.16 -4.64 -22.41
C ASP A 129 -1.61 -3.18 -22.56
N LYS A 130 -1.76 -2.47 -21.44
CA LYS A 130 -2.18 -1.06 -21.37
C LYS A 130 -1.81 -0.44 -20.03
N VAL A 131 -1.92 0.89 -19.98
CA VAL A 131 -1.94 1.66 -18.72
C VAL A 131 -3.37 1.60 -18.16
N PRO A 132 -3.59 1.31 -16.86
CA PRO A 132 -4.92 1.34 -16.28
C PRO A 132 -5.44 2.78 -16.26
N GLU A 133 -6.74 2.99 -16.48
CA GLU A 133 -7.38 4.27 -16.23
C GLU A 133 -7.39 4.57 -14.71
N PRO A 134 -7.31 5.84 -14.28
CA PRO A 134 -7.41 6.19 -12.86
C PRO A 134 -8.85 5.99 -12.34
N PRO A 135 -9.06 5.73 -11.04
CA PRO A 135 -10.39 5.76 -10.43
C PRO A 135 -11.11 7.10 -10.71
N PRO A 136 -12.45 7.11 -10.84
CA PRO A 136 -13.37 5.97 -10.71
C PRO A 136 -13.47 5.12 -11.99
N HIS A 137 -12.69 5.43 -13.02
CA HIS A 137 -12.69 4.73 -14.30
C HIS A 137 -11.86 3.44 -14.24
N GLY A 138 -11.99 2.62 -15.28
CA GLY A 138 -11.21 1.38 -15.40
C GLY A 138 -11.69 0.23 -14.50
N THR A 139 -10.79 -0.72 -14.27
CA THR A 139 -11.06 -1.91 -13.46
C THR A 139 -10.74 -1.63 -12.00
N LYS A 140 -11.72 -1.88 -11.12
CA LYS A 140 -11.54 -1.79 -9.67
C LYS A 140 -10.67 -2.95 -9.18
N GLY A 141 -9.65 -2.66 -8.39
CA GLY A 141 -8.88 -3.67 -7.67
C GLY A 141 -9.52 -3.99 -6.32
N ALA A 142 -8.84 -4.81 -5.53
CA ALA A 142 -9.28 -5.22 -4.19
C ALA A 142 -8.75 -4.32 -3.06
N ASP A 143 -7.80 -3.42 -3.33
CA ASP A 143 -7.20 -2.59 -2.28
C ASP A 143 -8.22 -1.60 -1.70
N LYS A 144 -8.02 -1.29 -0.43
CA LYS A 144 -8.86 -0.34 0.29
C LYS A 144 -8.10 0.39 1.38
N ILE A 145 -8.63 1.54 1.75
CA ILE A 145 -8.19 2.33 2.89
C ILE A 145 -9.28 2.23 3.96
N THR A 146 -8.90 1.84 5.17
CA THR A 146 -9.80 1.73 6.32
C THR A 146 -9.33 2.66 7.43
N ILE A 147 -10.28 3.38 8.03
CA ILE A 147 -10.06 4.28 9.16
C ILE A 147 -10.52 3.55 10.42
N PHE A 148 -9.70 3.57 11.46
CA PHE A 148 -9.99 3.02 12.77
C PHE A 148 -10.02 4.14 13.81
N GLU A 149 -10.99 4.08 14.72
CA GLU A 149 -11.25 5.08 15.76
C GLU A 149 -11.48 4.38 17.10
N ASP A 150 -10.82 4.89 18.14
CA ASP A 150 -11.02 4.51 19.53
C ASP A 150 -11.91 5.60 20.14
N THR A 151 -13.19 5.27 20.37
CA THR A 151 -14.20 6.26 20.78
C THR A 151 -14.33 6.41 22.29
N ASP A 152 -13.74 5.49 23.07
CA ASP A 152 -13.79 5.50 24.54
C ASP A 152 -12.43 5.73 25.21
N GLY A 153 -11.34 5.74 24.44
CA GLY A 153 -9.98 6.05 24.89
C GLY A 153 -9.32 4.92 25.66
N ASP A 154 -9.79 3.67 25.51
CA ASP A 154 -9.21 2.51 26.18
C ASP A 154 -7.97 1.95 25.47
N GLY A 155 -7.61 2.52 24.32
CA GLY A 155 -6.50 2.09 23.48
C GLY A 155 -6.88 0.94 22.54
N ARG A 156 -8.16 0.66 22.31
CA ARG A 156 -8.63 -0.32 21.31
C ARG A 156 -9.58 0.37 20.34
N PHE A 157 -9.43 0.04 19.06
CA PHE A 157 -10.35 0.55 18.06
C PHE A 157 -11.70 -0.17 18.16
N ASP A 158 -12.74 0.55 18.52
CA ASP A 158 -14.12 0.05 18.60
C ASP A 158 -14.93 0.34 17.32
N LYS A 159 -14.43 1.25 16.48
CA LYS A 159 -15.08 1.68 15.26
C LYS A 159 -14.11 1.65 14.11
N HIS A 160 -14.58 1.15 12.96
CA HIS A 160 -13.84 1.20 11.71
C HIS A 160 -14.78 1.47 10.54
N GLN A 161 -14.25 2.08 9.48
CA GLN A 161 -14.96 2.32 8.24
C GLN A 161 -14.01 2.28 7.05
N ASP A 162 -14.42 1.64 5.96
CA ASP A 162 -13.69 1.71 4.69
C ASP A 162 -13.93 3.09 4.06
N ALA A 163 -12.87 3.90 4.00
CA ALA A 163 -12.91 5.25 3.44
C ALA A 163 -12.89 5.25 1.90
N ILE A 164 -12.01 4.41 1.34
CA ILE A 164 -11.81 4.31 -0.12
C ILE A 164 -11.68 2.85 -0.46
N THR A 165 -12.44 2.38 -1.46
CA THR A 165 -12.43 0.99 -1.92
C THR A 165 -12.25 0.92 -3.44
N GLY A 166 -11.85 -0.25 -3.93
CA GLY A 166 -11.67 -0.46 -5.37
C GLY A 166 -10.34 0.07 -5.90
N LEU A 167 -9.39 0.34 -5.01
CA LEU A 167 -8.03 0.76 -5.36
C LEU A 167 -7.25 -0.41 -5.96
N ASN A 168 -6.17 -0.11 -6.67
CA ASN A 168 -5.45 -1.09 -7.47
C ASN A 168 -3.94 -0.86 -7.37
N ILE A 169 -3.27 -1.78 -6.66
CA ILE A 169 -1.85 -1.70 -6.31
C ILE A 169 -1.56 -0.42 -5.49
N ALA A 170 -2.47 -0.03 -4.61
CA ALA A 170 -2.31 1.17 -3.78
C ALA A 170 -1.43 0.91 -2.56
N THR A 171 -0.52 1.85 -2.27
CA THR A 171 0.60 1.57 -1.35
C THR A 171 0.62 2.40 -0.08
N SER A 172 0.08 3.62 -0.10
CA SER A 172 0.08 4.52 1.07
C SER A 172 -1.03 5.56 0.98
N VAL A 173 -1.37 6.11 2.13
CA VAL A 173 -2.41 7.11 2.32
C VAL A 173 -1.94 8.17 3.30
N GLU A 174 -2.17 9.44 3.01
CA GLU A 174 -1.88 10.53 3.94
C GLU A 174 -3.00 11.58 3.92
N THR A 175 -3.32 12.16 5.07
CA THR A 175 -4.33 13.22 5.17
C THR A 175 -3.67 14.59 5.24
N GLY A 176 -4.24 15.59 4.58
CA GLY A 176 -3.67 16.93 4.63
C GLY A 176 -4.17 17.81 3.50
N HIS A 177 -4.02 19.13 3.69
CA HIS A 177 -4.45 20.13 2.71
C HIS A 177 -5.93 20.00 2.27
N GLY A 178 -6.81 19.57 3.19
CA GLY A 178 -8.25 19.46 2.93
C GLY A 178 -8.68 18.22 2.16
N GLY A 179 -7.85 17.17 2.13
CA GLY A 179 -8.18 15.92 1.47
C GLY A 179 -7.29 14.75 1.87
N ILE A 180 -7.46 13.66 1.12
CA ILE A 180 -6.81 12.37 1.31
C ILE A 180 -5.93 12.10 0.09
N TRP A 181 -4.64 11.94 0.31
CA TRP A 181 -3.63 11.65 -0.71
C TRP A 181 -3.38 10.16 -0.76
N VAL A 182 -3.38 9.59 -1.97
CA VAL A 182 -3.24 8.14 -2.15
C VAL A 182 -2.24 7.85 -3.26
N THR A 183 -1.26 7.01 -2.96
CA THR A 183 -0.41 6.41 -3.99
C THR A 183 -1.15 5.20 -4.59
N ASN A 184 -1.60 5.34 -5.83
CA ASN A 184 -2.21 4.26 -6.61
C ASN A 184 -1.50 4.19 -7.98
N PRO A 185 -0.27 3.66 -8.05
CA PRO A 185 0.49 3.48 -9.29
C PRO A 185 -0.38 3.09 -10.49
N PRO A 186 -0.28 3.81 -11.62
CA PRO A 186 0.74 4.81 -11.97
C PRO A 186 0.42 6.26 -11.52
N TYR A 187 -0.51 6.45 -10.58
CA TYR A 187 -1.07 7.76 -10.20
C TYR A 187 -0.79 8.17 -8.75
N LEU A 188 -0.56 9.46 -8.55
CA LEU A 188 -0.80 10.13 -7.26
C LEU A 188 -2.21 10.73 -7.31
N LEU A 189 -3.09 10.28 -6.41
CA LEU A 189 -4.48 10.68 -6.34
C LEU A 189 -4.70 11.62 -5.14
N TYR A 190 -5.60 12.59 -5.31
CA TYR A 190 -6.11 13.44 -4.25
C TYR A 190 -7.63 13.35 -4.20
N TYR A 191 -8.17 12.94 -3.07
CA TYR A 191 -9.61 12.89 -2.81
C TYR A 191 -9.99 14.07 -1.92
N PRO A 192 -10.82 15.02 -2.38
CA PRO A 192 -11.29 16.11 -1.54
C PRO A 192 -12.09 15.62 -0.33
N ASP A 193 -11.75 16.13 0.86
CA ASP A 193 -12.44 15.86 2.13
C ASP A 193 -12.49 17.18 2.96
N PRO A 194 -13.31 18.17 2.53
CA PRO A 194 -13.36 19.49 3.16
C PRO A 194 -14.04 19.50 4.54
N ASP A 195 -14.86 18.51 4.87
CA ASP A 195 -15.46 18.38 6.21
C ASP A 195 -14.57 17.55 7.16
N GLY A 196 -13.56 16.86 6.61
CA GLY A 196 -12.56 16.11 7.33
C GLY A 196 -13.13 14.85 7.97
N ASP A 197 -14.29 14.35 7.52
CA ASP A 197 -14.93 13.17 8.09
C ASP A 197 -14.22 11.86 7.68
N GLY A 198 -13.21 11.95 6.81
CA GLY A 198 -12.41 10.83 6.32
C GLY A 198 -13.05 10.06 5.18
N ILE A 199 -14.20 10.52 4.66
CA ILE A 199 -14.87 9.96 3.48
C ILE A 199 -14.76 10.97 2.34
N PRO A 200 -14.19 10.59 1.18
CA PRO A 200 -14.16 11.49 0.03
C PRO A 200 -15.54 12.02 -0.36
N ASN A 201 -15.65 13.33 -0.58
CA ASN A 201 -16.89 13.96 -1.04
C ASN A 201 -17.10 13.81 -2.56
N GLY A 202 -16.18 13.13 -3.28
CA GLY A 202 -16.26 12.93 -4.71
C GLY A 202 -15.13 12.07 -5.29
N ASP A 203 -15.08 12.03 -6.61
CA ASP A 203 -14.05 11.33 -7.39
C ASP A 203 -12.66 11.96 -7.18
N PRO A 204 -11.57 11.19 -7.30
CA PRO A 204 -10.22 11.72 -7.11
C PRO A 204 -9.77 12.61 -8.25
N GLU A 205 -8.93 13.58 -7.90
CA GLU A 205 -8.11 14.35 -8.82
C GLU A 205 -6.77 13.62 -9.03
N VAL A 206 -6.37 13.41 -10.29
CA VAL A 206 -5.04 12.91 -10.62
C VAL A 206 -4.03 14.05 -10.50
N ARG A 207 -3.20 14.02 -9.46
CA ARG A 207 -2.17 15.03 -9.19
C ARG A 207 -0.91 14.77 -10.00
N LEU A 208 -0.55 13.50 -10.18
CA LEU A 208 0.57 13.05 -11.02
C LEU A 208 0.21 11.73 -11.68
N SER A 209 0.76 11.47 -12.86
CA SER A 209 0.60 10.19 -13.57
C SER A 209 1.93 9.74 -14.17
N GLY A 210 2.08 8.44 -14.47
CA GLY A 210 3.26 7.91 -15.17
C GLY A 210 4.37 7.37 -14.28
N PHE A 211 4.06 7.05 -13.02
CA PHE A 211 4.91 6.19 -12.21
C PHE A 211 4.89 4.75 -12.73
N GLY A 212 5.99 4.04 -12.56
CA GLY A 212 6.12 2.65 -13.01
C GLY A 212 5.22 1.69 -12.25
N ILE A 213 4.83 0.63 -12.94
CA ILE A 213 4.07 -0.51 -12.40
C ILE A 213 4.72 -1.85 -12.74
N GLU A 214 5.91 -1.83 -13.32
CA GLU A 214 6.57 -2.99 -13.92
C GLU A 214 7.02 -4.03 -12.88
N ASP A 215 7.29 -3.57 -11.66
CA ASP A 215 7.52 -4.41 -10.48
C ASP A 215 6.72 -3.86 -9.29
N THR A 216 5.59 -4.51 -9.01
CA THR A 216 4.63 -4.13 -7.95
C THR A 216 5.20 -4.21 -6.53
N HIS A 217 6.40 -4.79 -6.35
CA HIS A 217 7.12 -4.76 -5.08
C HIS A 217 7.90 -3.46 -4.87
N SER A 218 8.12 -2.70 -5.95
CA SER A 218 9.07 -1.57 -6.01
C SER A 218 8.43 -0.32 -6.63
N VAL A 219 7.10 -0.24 -6.62
CA VAL A 219 6.32 0.92 -7.07
C VAL A 219 6.43 2.08 -6.09
N MET A 220 5.84 3.23 -6.46
CA MET A 220 5.78 4.39 -5.57
C MET A 220 5.10 4.02 -4.24
N SER A 221 5.60 4.51 -3.11
CA SER A 221 5.06 4.22 -1.77
C SER A 221 5.44 5.29 -0.74
N ASN A 222 4.96 5.10 0.50
CA ASN A 222 5.30 5.86 1.71
C ASN A 222 5.17 7.37 1.57
N LEU A 223 3.93 7.86 1.48
CA LEU A 223 3.64 9.28 1.62
C LEU A 223 3.97 9.78 3.03
N GLU A 224 4.63 10.93 3.13
CA GLU A 224 4.94 11.60 4.39
C GLU A 224 4.96 13.12 4.20
N TRP A 225 4.47 13.89 5.18
CA TRP A 225 4.55 15.34 5.12
C TRP A 225 5.88 15.84 5.67
N GLY A 226 6.63 16.55 4.84
CA GLY A 226 7.79 17.29 5.31
C GLY A 226 7.38 18.49 6.18
N PRO A 227 8.22 18.91 7.15
CA PRO A 227 7.98 20.12 7.93
C PRO A 227 8.02 21.41 7.09
N ASP A 228 8.44 21.31 5.84
CA ASP A 228 8.43 22.36 4.81
C ASP A 228 7.10 22.45 4.04
N GLY A 229 6.12 21.59 4.33
CA GLY A 229 4.82 21.56 3.68
C GLY A 229 4.79 20.81 2.34
N TRP A 230 5.87 20.11 1.98
CA TRP A 230 5.89 19.24 0.81
C TRP A 230 5.42 17.84 1.16
N LEU A 231 4.68 17.21 0.25
CA LEU A 231 4.37 15.79 0.33
C LEU A 231 5.53 15.00 -0.28
N TYR A 232 6.19 14.18 0.52
CA TYR A 232 7.26 13.31 0.06
C TYR A 232 6.72 11.91 -0.25
N GLY A 233 7.42 11.19 -1.10
CA GLY A 233 7.23 9.77 -1.31
C GLY A 233 8.49 9.12 -1.87
N VAL A 234 8.49 7.80 -1.92
CA VAL A 234 9.63 7.02 -2.40
C VAL A 234 9.25 6.14 -3.58
N ASN A 235 10.26 5.64 -4.29
CA ASN A 235 10.11 4.66 -5.35
C ASN A 235 11.27 3.65 -5.32
N GLY A 236 11.01 2.39 -5.63
CA GLY A 236 12.00 1.31 -5.63
C GLY A 236 12.89 1.22 -6.88
N SER A 237 13.85 0.31 -6.86
CA SER A 237 14.94 0.23 -7.86
C SER A 237 14.56 -0.39 -9.21
N THR A 238 13.46 -1.14 -9.28
CA THR A 238 13.11 -1.99 -10.44
C THR A 238 11.91 -1.45 -11.25
N THR A 239 11.47 -0.23 -10.96
CA THR A 239 10.48 0.49 -11.77
C THR A 239 11.14 1.66 -12.48
N THR A 240 10.49 2.16 -13.52
CA THR A 240 10.88 3.39 -14.19
C THR A 240 9.73 4.38 -14.16
N GLY A 241 10.01 5.67 -14.27
CA GLY A 241 8.96 6.67 -14.28
C GLY A 241 9.15 7.68 -15.38
N LYS A 242 8.01 8.11 -15.93
CA LYS A 242 7.90 9.26 -16.82
C LYS A 242 6.73 10.09 -16.33
N VAL A 243 6.95 10.73 -15.19
CA VAL A 243 5.91 11.37 -14.41
C VAL A 243 5.47 12.65 -15.12
N LYS A 244 4.17 12.74 -15.40
CA LYS A 244 3.50 13.90 -15.98
C LYS A 244 2.71 14.62 -14.91
N ASN A 245 2.89 15.93 -14.88
CA ASN A 245 2.17 16.83 -14.00
C ASN A 245 1.11 17.58 -14.81
N PRO A 246 -0.19 17.28 -14.63
CA PRO A 246 -1.26 17.92 -15.40
C PRO A 246 -1.40 19.41 -15.10
N ALA A 247 -1.04 19.88 -13.91
CA ALA A 247 -1.17 21.29 -13.52
C ALA A 247 -0.10 22.17 -14.20
N THR A 248 1.12 21.66 -14.36
CA THR A 248 2.25 22.43 -14.92
C THR A 248 2.59 22.04 -16.37
N GLY A 249 2.09 20.90 -16.85
CA GLY A 249 2.48 20.31 -18.13
C GLY A 249 3.91 19.76 -18.16
N LYS A 250 4.65 19.83 -17.04
CA LYS A 250 6.02 19.30 -16.94
C LYS A 250 6.02 17.78 -16.93
N GLU A 251 7.10 17.24 -17.46
CA GLU A 251 7.38 15.80 -17.48
C GLU A 251 8.78 15.57 -16.92
N VAL A 252 8.90 14.62 -16.00
CA VAL A 252 10.16 14.25 -15.35
C VAL A 252 10.32 12.74 -15.47
N ALA A 253 11.42 12.31 -16.09
CA ALA A 253 11.73 10.90 -16.29
C ALA A 253 12.90 10.47 -15.41
N TRP A 254 12.83 9.25 -14.89
CA TRP A 254 13.84 8.66 -14.03
C TRP A 254 13.85 7.14 -14.18
N GLN A 255 14.91 6.51 -13.67
CA GLN A 255 15.05 5.05 -13.63
C GLN A 255 15.60 4.64 -12.27
N GLY A 256 14.96 3.66 -11.63
CA GLY A 256 15.39 3.14 -10.35
C GLY A 256 14.96 3.98 -9.15
N GLN A 257 15.72 3.91 -8.07
CA GLN A 257 15.26 4.44 -6.79
C GLN A 257 15.37 5.95 -6.69
N MET A 258 14.32 6.56 -6.14
CA MET A 258 14.34 7.97 -5.75
C MET A 258 13.47 8.23 -4.52
N VAL A 259 13.78 9.35 -3.85
CA VAL A 259 12.84 10.12 -3.04
C VAL A 259 12.33 11.25 -3.92
N TRP A 260 11.02 11.41 -3.99
CA TRP A 260 10.36 12.47 -4.74
C TRP A 260 9.53 13.33 -3.79
N ARG A 261 9.18 14.54 -4.23
CA ARG A 261 8.28 15.42 -3.48
C ARG A 261 7.35 16.19 -4.40
N TYR A 262 6.18 16.50 -3.88
CA TYR A 262 5.12 17.27 -4.54
C TYR A 262 4.61 18.37 -3.62
N HIS A 263 4.54 19.60 -4.10
CA HIS A 263 3.96 20.70 -3.33
C HIS A 263 2.47 20.87 -3.68
N PRO A 264 1.54 20.78 -2.71
CA PRO A 264 0.10 20.85 -2.98
C PRO A 264 -0.36 22.15 -3.66
N ASP A 265 0.13 23.30 -3.19
CA ASP A 265 -0.33 24.62 -3.68
C ASP A 265 0.36 25.09 -4.97
N SER A 266 1.69 24.95 -5.09
CA SER A 266 2.43 25.33 -6.31
C SER A 266 2.35 24.26 -7.41
N HIS A 267 1.89 23.06 -7.05
CA HIS A 267 1.89 21.88 -7.90
C HIS A 267 3.26 21.48 -8.43
N GLU A 268 4.36 21.90 -7.78
CA GLU A 268 5.70 21.51 -8.24
C GLU A 268 5.99 20.04 -7.88
N PHE A 269 6.63 19.32 -8.81
CA PHE A 269 7.10 17.94 -8.61
C PHE A 269 8.60 17.91 -8.83
N GLU A 270 9.32 17.27 -7.90
CA GLU A 270 10.77 17.19 -7.93
C GLU A 270 11.26 15.80 -7.51
N ILE A 271 12.38 15.39 -8.11
CA ILE A 271 13.22 14.33 -7.55
C ILE A 271 14.06 14.99 -6.46
N TYR A 272 13.81 14.62 -5.21
CA TYR A 272 14.50 15.18 -4.04
C TYR A 272 15.87 14.54 -3.84
N GLY A 273 15.96 13.22 -4.07
CA GLY A 273 17.20 12.46 -3.96
C GLY A 273 17.14 11.17 -4.75
N GLU A 274 18.30 10.70 -5.21
CA GLU A 274 18.43 9.48 -6.01
C GLU A 274 19.42 8.50 -5.36
N GLY A 275 19.24 7.21 -5.64
CA GLY A 275 20.20 6.15 -5.34
C GLY A 275 19.86 5.27 -4.13
N GLY A 276 20.26 3.99 -4.23
CA GLY A 276 20.08 2.93 -3.24
C GLY A 276 19.39 1.68 -3.85
N GLY A 277 18.57 0.96 -3.07
CA GLY A 277 17.84 -0.25 -3.48
C GLY A 277 16.32 -0.06 -3.56
N ASN A 278 15.55 -0.98 -2.97
CA ASN A 278 14.11 -0.77 -2.81
C ASN A 278 13.82 -0.05 -1.49
N THR A 279 13.24 1.15 -1.56
CA THR A 279 12.97 1.97 -0.37
C THR A 279 11.56 1.67 0.12
N PHE A 280 11.47 1.08 1.31
CA PHE A 280 10.20 0.63 1.89
C PHE A 280 9.60 1.57 2.93
N SER A 281 10.31 2.63 3.32
CA SER A 281 9.87 3.58 4.35
C SER A 281 10.57 4.92 4.18
N LEU A 282 9.88 5.97 4.64
CA LEU A 282 10.34 7.34 4.77
C LEU A 282 9.81 7.85 6.13
N GLU A 283 10.69 8.40 6.98
CA GLU A 283 10.37 8.98 8.30
C GLU A 283 11.25 10.21 8.56
#